data_AF-A0A0F9BGN0-F1
#
_entry.id   AF-A0A0F9BGN0-F1
#
_cell.length_a   1.000
_cell.length_b   1.000
_cell.length_c   1.000
_cell.angle_alpha   90.00
_cell.angle_beta   90.00
_cell.angle_gamma   90.00
#
_symmetry.space_group_name_H-M   'P 1'
#
loop_
_entity.id
_entity.type
_entity.pdbx_description
1 polymer ?
#
loop_
_entity_poly.entity_id
_entity_poly.type
_entity_poly.pdbx_seq_one_letter_code
_entity_poly.pdbx_strand_id
1 'polypeptide(L)'
;MEPRKEVHRSLRTDSEREARVRLPAVEAAVLAELDARLTMGQSQQPGDVFSAAVALAATRGVSYRMADDLTSGPLEEILARLDTLKPTDTKQMARALLGGVEAPQLMLSGLVEEVERISAHDNRYKSDTQMRLWRNPRTR
;
A
#
# COMPACT_ATOMS: atom_id res chain seq x y z
N MET A 1 -10.22 15.37 -2.19
CA MET A 1 -11.12 14.93 -1.11
C MET A 1 -12.33 14.26 -1.72
N GLU A 2 -12.83 13.17 -1.15
CA GLU A 2 -14.09 12.53 -1.57
C GLU A 2 -15.26 13.33 -0.96
N PRO A 3 -16.14 13.96 -1.76
CA PRO A 3 -17.22 14.80 -1.23
C PRO A 3 -18.42 13.98 -0.73
N ARG A 4 -18.46 12.68 -1.04
CA ARG A 4 -19.59 11.81 -0.73
C ARG A 4 -19.52 11.37 0.73
N LYS A 5 -20.64 11.53 1.44
CA LYS A 5 -20.79 11.09 2.82
C LYS A 5 -20.96 9.57 2.94
N GLU A 6 -21.53 8.94 1.91
CA GLU A 6 -21.87 7.52 1.89
C GLU A 6 -21.49 6.90 0.53
N VAL A 7 -21.02 5.65 0.56
CA VAL A 7 -20.66 4.86 -0.63
C VAL A 7 -21.53 3.61 -0.65
N HIS A 8 -22.38 3.49 -1.67
CA HIS A 8 -23.19 2.30 -1.89
C HIS A 8 -22.54 1.42 -2.96
N ARG A 9 -22.30 0.14 -2.65
CA ARG A 9 -21.72 -0.83 -3.58
C ARG A 9 -22.54 -2.13 -3.55
N SER A 10 -23.04 -2.53 -4.72
CA SER A 10 -23.74 -3.81 -4.86
C SER A 10 -22.76 -4.99 -4.77
N LEU A 11 -23.11 -6.00 -3.98
CA LEU A 11 -22.37 -7.28 -3.88
C LEU A 11 -22.68 -8.25 -5.03
N ARG A 12 -23.58 -7.87 -5.95
CA ARG A 12 -24.02 -8.66 -7.11
C ARG A 12 -24.40 -10.10 -6.75
N THR A 13 -25.15 -10.26 -5.67
CA THR A 13 -25.79 -11.52 -5.28
C THR A 13 -27.18 -11.19 -4.74
N ASP A 14 -28.13 -12.08 -5.00
CA ASP A 14 -29.51 -12.05 -4.50
C ASP A 14 -29.68 -12.92 -3.25
N SER A 15 -28.68 -13.73 -2.90
CA SER A 15 -28.67 -14.54 -1.68
C SER A 15 -28.08 -13.78 -0.50
N GLU A 16 -28.90 -13.57 0.55
CA GLU A 16 -28.45 -12.93 1.79
C GLU A 16 -27.28 -13.67 2.45
N ARG A 17 -27.28 -15.01 2.38
CA ARG A 17 -26.22 -15.84 2.94
C ARG A 17 -24.87 -15.57 2.26
N GLU A 18 -24.85 -15.52 0.92
CA GLU A 18 -23.64 -15.20 0.17
C GLU A 18 -23.20 -13.75 0.37
N ALA A 19 -24.16 -12.82 0.43
CA ALA A 19 -23.89 -11.42 0.69
C ALA A 19 -23.13 -11.24 2.02
N ARG A 20 -23.59 -11.91 3.08
CA ARG A 20 -22.98 -11.84 4.42
C ARG A 20 -21.54 -12.38 4.43
N VAL A 21 -21.25 -13.39 3.61
CA VAL A 21 -19.89 -13.94 3.47
C VAL A 21 -18.99 -13.00 2.67
N ARG A 22 -19.50 -12.35 1.63
CA ARG A 22 -18.71 -11.43 0.77
C ARG A 22 -18.49 -10.05 1.39
N LEU A 23 -19.41 -9.61 2.26
CA LEU A 23 -19.43 -8.26 2.82
C LEU A 23 -18.11 -7.84 3.46
N PRO A 24 -17.48 -8.63 4.36
CA PRO A 24 -16.23 -8.22 5.01
C PRO A 24 -15.08 -7.97 4.01
N ALA A 25 -14.98 -8.80 2.96
CA ALA A 25 -13.94 -8.67 1.96
C ALA A 25 -14.14 -7.41 1.09
N VAL A 26 -15.38 -7.12 0.71
CA VAL A 26 -15.70 -5.93 -0.10
C VAL A 26 -15.55 -4.66 0.72
N GLU A 27 -15.98 -4.66 1.99
CA GLU A 27 -15.80 -3.55 2.91
C GLU A 27 -14.31 -3.23 3.12
N ALA A 28 -13.50 -4.24 3.44
CA ALA A 28 -12.06 -4.09 3.60
C ALA A 28 -11.39 -3.51 2.33
N ALA A 29 -11.81 -3.96 1.14
CA ALA A 29 -11.29 -3.43 -0.12
C ALA A 29 -11.67 -1.96 -0.35
N VAL A 30 -12.88 -1.55 0.02
CA VAL A 30 -13.33 -0.14 -0.08
C VAL A 30 -12.55 0.74 0.89
N LEU A 31 -12.40 0.31 2.14
CA LEU A 31 -11.63 1.04 3.14
C LEU A 31 -10.16 1.19 2.73
N ALA A 32 -9.53 0.10 2.27
CA ALA A 32 -8.15 0.13 1.78
C ALA A 32 -7.94 1.10 0.60
N GLU A 33 -8.91 1.17 -0.33
CA GLU A 33 -8.86 2.12 -1.45
C GLU A 33 -8.97 3.58 -0.96
N LEU A 34 -9.83 3.84 0.03
CA LEU A 34 -9.98 5.17 0.64
C LEU A 34 -8.74 5.59 1.44
N ASP A 35 -8.19 4.68 2.25
CA ASP A 35 -6.98 4.93 3.03
C ASP A 35 -5.78 5.18 2.10
N ALA A 36 -5.65 4.41 1.02
CA ALA A 36 -4.59 4.65 0.03
C ALA A 36 -4.71 6.05 -0.60
N ARG A 37 -5.95 6.47 -0.95
CA ARG A 37 -6.21 7.81 -1.49
C ARG A 37 -5.89 8.92 -0.49
N LEU A 38 -6.20 8.72 0.79
CA LEU A 38 -5.87 9.66 1.87
C LEU A 38 -4.36 9.77 2.05
N THR A 39 -3.66 8.64 2.20
CA THR A 39 -2.22 8.58 2.40
C THR A 39 -1.44 9.22 1.26
N MET A 40 -1.80 8.92 0.00
CA MET A 40 -1.17 9.54 -1.18
C MET A 40 -1.42 11.06 -1.29
N GLY A 41 -2.51 11.55 -0.68
CA GLY A 41 -2.86 12.97 -0.69
C GLY A 41 -2.27 13.77 0.46
N GLN A 42 -1.87 13.13 1.56
CA GLN A 42 -1.50 13.80 2.81
C GLN A 42 -0.13 13.41 3.38
N SER A 43 0.36 12.19 3.14
CA SER A 43 1.63 11.76 3.71
C SER A 43 2.82 12.42 3.01
N GLN A 44 3.76 12.90 3.82
CA GLN A 44 5.06 13.40 3.34
C GLN A 44 6.14 12.31 3.37
N GLN A 45 5.85 11.14 3.96
CA GLN A 45 6.81 10.04 4.07
C GLN A 45 6.76 9.16 2.82
N PRO A 46 7.87 9.01 2.08
CA PRO A 46 7.88 8.23 0.84
C PRO A 46 7.46 6.76 1.04
N GLY A 47 7.79 6.16 2.19
CA GLY A 47 7.43 4.77 2.51
C GLY A 47 5.93 4.55 2.65
N ASP A 48 5.21 5.50 3.28
CA ASP A 48 3.75 5.43 3.41
C ASP A 48 3.08 5.56 2.04
N VAL A 49 3.55 6.47 1.20
CA VAL A 49 3.01 6.67 -0.15
C VAL A 49 3.25 5.44 -1.02
N PHE A 50 4.42 4.81 -0.91
CA PHE A 50 4.72 3.58 -1.63
C PHE A 50 3.89 2.39 -1.15
N SER A 51 3.77 2.18 0.17
CA SER A 51 2.92 1.11 0.71
C SER A 51 1.45 1.29 0.32
N ALA A 52 0.95 2.53 0.33
CA ALA A 52 -0.37 2.87 -0.20
C ALA A 52 -0.51 2.55 -1.70
N ALA A 53 0.55 2.79 -2.51
CA ALA A 53 0.56 2.45 -3.93
C ALA A 53 0.48 0.94 -4.17
N VAL A 54 1.21 0.16 -3.38
CA VAL A 54 1.17 -1.31 -3.43
C VAL A 54 -0.22 -1.83 -3.03
N ALA A 55 -0.79 -1.30 -1.95
CA ALA A 55 -2.13 -1.68 -1.50
C ALA A 55 -3.21 -1.31 -2.53
N LEU A 56 -3.11 -0.13 -3.15
CA LEU A 56 -4.03 0.29 -4.21
C LEU A 56 -3.94 -0.64 -5.44
N ALA A 57 -2.74 -1.00 -5.87
CA ALA A 57 -2.56 -1.95 -6.96
C ALA A 57 -3.23 -3.30 -6.64
N ALA A 58 -2.99 -3.83 -5.44
CA ALA A 58 -3.58 -5.10 -5.00
C ALA A 58 -5.12 -5.06 -4.95
N THR A 59 -5.73 -3.97 -4.47
CA THR A 59 -7.20 -3.83 -4.45
C THR A 59 -7.80 -3.74 -5.86
N ARG A 60 -7.02 -3.31 -6.85
CA ARG A 60 -7.38 -3.28 -8.28
C ARG A 60 -7.04 -4.59 -9.01
N GLY A 61 -6.52 -5.60 -8.31
CA GLY A 61 -6.19 -6.91 -8.88
C GLY A 61 -4.92 -6.94 -9.71
N VAL A 62 -4.04 -5.94 -9.57
CA VAL A 62 -2.75 -5.88 -10.27
C VAL A 62 -1.60 -5.87 -9.26
N SER A 63 -0.51 -6.57 -9.57
CA SER A 63 0.70 -6.49 -8.75
C SER A 63 1.43 -5.18 -9.00
N TYR A 64 1.88 -4.51 -7.94
CA TYR A 64 2.68 -3.31 -8.09
C TYR A 64 4.01 -3.63 -8.78
N ARG A 65 4.37 -2.84 -9.79
CA ARG A 65 5.67 -2.86 -10.47
C ARG A 65 6.10 -1.44 -10.78
N MET A 66 7.40 -1.19 -10.80
CA MET A 66 7.96 0.12 -11.14
C MET A 66 7.72 0.44 -12.63
N ALA A 67 7.62 1.71 -12.98
CA ALA A 67 7.43 2.15 -14.37
C ALA A 67 8.55 1.64 -15.30
N ASP A 68 9.79 1.60 -14.84
CA ASP A 68 10.94 1.10 -15.61
C ASP A 68 10.80 -0.40 -15.94
N ASP A 69 10.31 -1.20 -14.98
CA ASP A 69 10.03 -2.62 -15.19
C ASP A 69 8.83 -2.84 -16.11
N LEU A 70 7.82 -1.96 -16.04
CA LEU A 70 6.63 -2.02 -16.88
C LEU A 70 6.94 -1.71 -18.34
N THR A 71 7.78 -0.71 -18.59
CA THR A 71 8.19 -0.31 -19.95
C THR A 71 9.08 -1.35 -20.63
N SER A 72 9.80 -2.15 -19.85
CA SER A 72 10.58 -3.29 -20.33
C SER A 72 9.71 -4.52 -20.66
N GLY A 73 8.45 -4.52 -20.23
CA GLY A 73 7.49 -5.61 -20.43
C GLY A 73 6.59 -5.44 -21.66
N PRO A 74 5.59 -6.33 -21.82
CA PRO A 74 4.63 -6.26 -22.91
C PRO A 74 3.67 -5.06 -22.76
N LEU A 75 3.38 -4.38 -23.89
CA LEU A 75 2.48 -3.22 -23.93
C LEU A 75 1.07 -3.57 -23.43
N GLU A 76 0.62 -4.80 -23.68
CA GLU A 76 -0.67 -5.32 -23.26
C GLU A 76 -0.87 -5.19 -21.74
N GLU A 77 0.20 -5.33 -20.95
CA GLU A 77 0.10 -5.18 -19.51
C GLU A 77 -0.11 -3.72 -19.10
N ILE A 78 0.51 -2.78 -19.80
CA ILE A 78 0.31 -1.34 -19.57
C ILE A 78 -1.13 -0.96 -19.90
N LEU A 79 -1.67 -1.48 -21.01
CA LEU A 79 -3.06 -1.26 -21.40
C LEU A 79 -4.04 -1.85 -20.38
N ALA A 80 -3.79 -3.09 -19.93
CA ALA A 80 -4.63 -3.72 -18.91
C ALA A 80 -4.66 -2.90 -17.60
N ARG A 81 -3.53 -2.31 -17.19
CA ARG A 81 -3.47 -1.40 -16.03
C ARG A 81 -4.22 -0.10 -16.28
N LEU A 82 -4.12 0.46 -17.49
CA LEU A 82 -4.84 1.67 -17.87
C LEU A 82 -6.37 1.45 -17.81
N ASP A 83 -6.84 0.28 -18.21
CA ASP A 83 -8.25 -0.11 -18.13
C ASP A 83 -8.77 -0.23 -16.69
N THR A 84 -7.87 -0.39 -15.70
CA THR A 84 -8.25 -0.39 -14.28
C THR A 84 -8.50 1.01 -13.71
N LEU A 85 -8.13 2.08 -14.44
CA LEU A 85 -8.34 3.45 -13.99
C LEU A 85 -9.82 3.82 -14.02
N LYS A 86 -10.27 4.47 -12.95
CA LYS A 86 -11.62 5.01 -12.84
C LYS A 86 -11.60 6.52 -13.09
N PRO A 87 -12.66 7.12 -13.66
CA PRO A 87 -12.75 8.57 -13.83
C PRO A 87 -12.63 9.37 -12.53
N THR A 88 -12.92 8.73 -11.38
CA THR A 88 -12.82 9.32 -10.04
C THR A 88 -11.42 9.27 -9.44
N ASP A 89 -10.47 8.57 -10.09
CA ASP A 89 -9.11 8.42 -9.59
C ASP A 89 -8.36 9.75 -9.66
N THR A 90 -7.53 10.02 -8.64
CA THR A 90 -6.66 11.19 -8.65
C THR A 90 -5.42 10.94 -9.51
N LYS A 91 -4.71 12.00 -9.87
CA LYS A 91 -3.42 11.88 -10.58
C LYS A 91 -2.42 11.01 -9.82
N GLN A 92 -2.43 11.08 -8.50
CA GLN A 92 -1.58 10.27 -7.62
C GLN A 92 -1.94 8.78 -7.69
N MET A 93 -3.22 8.45 -7.68
CA MET A 93 -3.69 7.06 -7.83
C MET A 93 -3.34 6.50 -9.21
N ALA A 94 -3.53 7.29 -10.27
CA ALA A 94 -3.12 6.89 -11.61
C ALA A 94 -1.60 6.65 -11.71
N ARG A 95 -0.81 7.55 -11.12
CA ARG A 95 0.66 7.38 -11.02
C ARG A 95 1.04 6.11 -10.26
N ALA A 96 0.34 5.78 -9.17
CA ALA A 96 0.56 4.56 -8.41
C ALA A 96 0.26 3.28 -9.21
N LEU A 97 -0.87 3.23 -9.91
CA LEU A 97 -1.26 2.05 -10.70
C LEU A 97 -0.33 1.78 -11.89
N LEU A 98 0.25 2.84 -12.45
CA LEU A 98 1.23 2.79 -13.54
C LEU A 98 2.68 2.69 -13.05
N GLY A 99 2.91 2.46 -11.76
CA GLY A 99 4.27 2.20 -11.24
C GLY A 99 5.16 3.43 -11.09
N GLY A 100 4.59 4.65 -11.15
CA GLY A 100 5.36 5.89 -11.08
C GLY A 100 5.69 6.37 -9.67
N VAL A 101 5.35 5.60 -8.63
CA VAL A 101 5.69 5.94 -7.24
C VAL A 101 7.05 5.33 -6.91
N GLU A 102 8.03 6.15 -6.58
CA GLU A 102 9.37 5.63 -6.30
C GLU A 102 9.36 4.72 -5.07
N ALA A 103 10.07 3.60 -5.17
CA ALA A 103 10.33 2.75 -4.02
C ALA A 103 11.17 3.53 -3.00
N PRO A 104 10.81 3.51 -1.70
CA PRO A 104 11.57 4.19 -0.67
C PRO A 104 12.97 3.58 -0.62
N GLN A 105 13.99 4.42 -0.77
CA GLN A 105 15.37 4.00 -0.59
C GLN A 105 15.68 3.98 0.91
N LEU A 106 16.08 2.82 1.44
CA LEU A 106 16.58 2.73 2.80
C LEU A 106 17.98 3.36 2.83
N MET A 107 18.10 4.50 3.50
CA MET A 107 19.42 5.10 3.75
C MET A 107 20.18 4.28 4.79
N LEU A 108 21.52 4.25 4.67
CA LEU A 108 22.39 3.58 5.67
C LEU A 108 22.15 4.11 7.09
N SER A 109 21.79 5.39 7.23
CA SER A 109 21.42 6.01 8.50
C SER A 109 20.16 5.41 9.14
N GLY A 110 19.20 4.94 8.34
CA GLY A 110 17.95 4.32 8.81
C GLY A 110 18.01 2.80 8.96
N LEU A 111 19.13 2.16 8.62
CA LEU A 111 19.26 0.71 8.62
C LEU A 111 19.06 0.09 10.02
N VAL A 112 19.61 0.73 11.04
CA VAL A 112 19.52 0.21 12.43
C VAL A 112 18.07 0.23 12.92
N GLU A 113 17.35 1.30 12.61
CA GLU A 113 15.94 1.47 12.97
C GLU A 113 15.06 0.42 12.27
N GLU A 114 15.32 0.17 10.99
CA GLU A 114 14.58 -0.83 10.22
C GLU A 114 14.85 -2.26 10.70
N VAL A 115 16.11 -2.59 11.00
CA VAL A 115 16.49 -3.89 11.59
C VAL A 115 15.82 -4.08 12.95
N GLU A 116 15.72 -3.03 13.75
CA GLU A 116 15.02 -3.07 15.03
C GLU A 116 13.52 -3.30 14.87
N ARG A 117 12.88 -2.61 13.92
CA ARG A 117 11.48 -2.80 13.58
C ARG A 117 11.17 -4.25 13.20
N ILE A 118 12.01 -4.86 12.36
CA ILE A 118 11.86 -6.26 11.93
C ILE A 118 12.11 -7.23 13.09
N SER A 119 13.08 -6.91 13.96
CA SER A 119 13.45 -7.74 15.12
C SER A 119 12.53 -7.51 16.34
N ALA A 120 11.47 -6.71 16.22
CA ALA A 120 10.62 -6.32 17.34
C ALA A 120 10.03 -7.53 18.07
N HIS A 121 9.68 -8.59 17.33
CA HIS A 121 9.19 -9.84 17.93
C HIS A 121 10.23 -10.46 18.87
N ASP A 122 11.48 -10.57 18.43
CA ASP A 122 12.57 -11.18 19.23
C ASP A 122 13.03 -10.26 20.37
N ASN A 123 12.86 -8.95 20.19
CA ASN A 123 13.25 -7.93 21.16
C ASN A 123 12.18 -7.67 22.23
N ARG A 124 10.95 -8.21 22.10
CA ARG A 124 9.79 -7.87 22.96
C ARG A 124 9.97 -8.08 24.47
N TYR A 125 10.92 -8.93 24.87
CA TYR A 125 11.21 -9.21 26.29
C TYR A 125 12.53 -8.61 26.78
N LYS A 126 13.22 -7.83 25.95
CA LYS A 126 14.47 -7.16 26.34
C LYS A 126 14.15 -5.94 27.20
N SER A 127 14.91 -5.75 28.26
CA SER A 127 14.91 -4.50 29.02
C SER A 127 15.62 -3.37 28.26
N ASP A 128 15.43 -2.13 28.67
CA ASP A 128 16.06 -0.95 28.04
C ASP A 128 17.59 -1.07 27.97
N THR A 129 18.20 -1.67 29.00
CA THR A 129 19.65 -1.90 29.04
C THR A 129 20.08 -2.96 28.02
N GLN A 130 19.29 -4.03 27.86
CA GLN A 130 19.53 -5.07 26.85
C GLN A 130 19.31 -4.52 25.43
N MET A 131 18.33 -3.64 25.24
CA MET A 131 18.10 -2.95 23.96
C MET A 131 19.27 -2.02 23.61
N ARG A 132 19.79 -1.25 24.58
CA ARG A 132 20.97 -0.41 24.36
C ARG A 132 22.19 -1.23 23.91
N LEU A 133 22.47 -2.34 24.60
CA LEU A 133 23.56 -3.25 24.24
C LEU A 133 23.35 -3.91 22.87
N TRP A 134 22.09 -4.16 22.50
CA TRP A 134 21.74 -4.70 21.18
C TRP A 134 21.93 -3.66 20.05
N ARG A 135 21.63 -2.38 20.27
CA ARG A 135 21.82 -1.31 19.27
C ARG A 135 23.29 -0.95 19.05
N ASN A 136 24.08 -0.82 20.12
CA ASN A 136 25.48 -0.37 20.08
C ASN A 136 26.38 -1.01 18.98
N PRO A 137 26.38 -2.35 18.78
CA PRO A 137 27.20 -2.96 17.73
C PRO A 137 26.67 -2.72 16.30
N ARG A 138 25.43 -2.26 16.14
CA ARG A 138 24.77 -2.02 14.84
C ARG A 138 24.84 -0.55 14.41
N THR A 139 25.00 0.36 15.37
CA THR A 139 25.19 1.80 15.11
C THR A 139 26.64 2.15 14.77
N ARG A 140 27.59 1.23 15.01
CA ARG A 140 29.03 1.47 14.90
C ARG A 140 29.60 1.07 13.54
#